data_AF-A0A6V7XR45-F1
#
_entry.id   AF-A0A6V7XR45-F1
#
_cell.length_a   1.000
_cell.length_b   1.000
_cell.length_c   1.000
_cell.angle_alpha   90.00
_cell.angle_beta   90.00
_cell.angle_gamma   90.00
#
_symmetry.space_group_name_H-M   'P 1'
#
loop_
_entity.id
_entity.type
_entity.pdbx_description
1 polymer ?
#
loop_
_entity_poly.entity_id
_entity_poly.type
_entity_poly.pdbx_seq_one_letter_code
_entity_poly.pdbx_strand_id
1 'polypeptide(L)'
;MEYSHIEICLKFENPGNYFIIVAKQNCECWLQFDVKIKKANEERCVSKMFKKMNDLEKDLLKSFRQFISMWILKTELDDYEDGQITVNNDESLENNPELALVASITPLLTLGSYEFYLDKEGVTKERVKIVDSKKK
;
A
#
# COMPACT_ATOMS: atom_id res chain seq x y z
N MET A 1 -14.01 18.04 -1.70
CA MET A 1 -12.81 17.60 -2.43
C MET A 1 -12.48 16.21 -1.95
N GLU A 2 -12.53 15.22 -2.83
CA GLU A 2 -12.03 13.88 -2.51
C GLU A 2 -10.50 13.92 -2.57
N TYR A 3 -9.84 13.55 -1.48
CA TYR A 3 -8.39 13.41 -1.44
C TYR A 3 -8.04 11.95 -1.75
N SER A 4 -6.96 11.74 -2.51
CA SER A 4 -6.39 10.41 -2.64
C SER A 4 -5.99 9.89 -1.26
N HIS A 5 -6.26 8.62 -1.00
CA HIS A 5 -5.88 7.94 0.23
C HIS A 5 -5.50 6.50 -0.09
N ILE A 6 -4.69 5.92 0.78
CA ILE A 6 -4.41 4.48 0.79
C ILE A 6 -4.67 3.99 2.21
N GLU A 7 -5.33 2.85 2.33
CA GLU A 7 -5.56 2.13 3.58
C GLU A 7 -5.26 0.65 3.32
N ILE A 8 -4.42 0.06 4.16
CA ILE A 8 -3.96 -1.31 4.03
C ILE A 8 -4.13 -1.98 5.38
N CYS A 9 -4.92 -3.05 5.44
CA CYS A 9 -5.09 -3.87 6.63
C CYS A 9 -4.52 -5.27 6.36
N LEU A 10 -3.56 -5.69 7.18
CA LEU A 10 -2.90 -6.99 7.06
C LEU A 10 -2.97 -7.72 8.40
N LYS A 11 -3.12 -9.04 8.32
CA LYS A 11 -3.07 -9.93 9.48
C LYS A 11 -1.67 -10.54 9.60
N PHE A 12 -1.05 -10.39 10.76
CA PHE A 12 0.30 -10.85 11.03
C PHE A 12 0.26 -12.09 11.91
N GLU A 13 0.86 -13.19 11.45
CA GLU A 13 0.87 -14.45 12.19
C GLU A 13 1.71 -14.35 13.47
N ASN A 14 2.79 -13.57 13.44
CA ASN A 14 3.77 -13.50 14.51
C ASN A 14 3.92 -12.07 15.06
N PRO A 15 4.23 -11.92 16.36
CA PRO A 15 4.65 -10.64 16.91
C PRO A 15 6.03 -10.24 16.38
N GLY A 16 6.29 -8.94 16.41
CA GLY A 16 7.53 -8.35 15.95
C GLY A 16 7.29 -7.03 15.26
N ASN A 17 8.35 -6.50 14.69
CA ASN A 17 8.31 -5.27 13.96
C ASN A 17 8.43 -5.53 12.46
N TYR A 18 7.68 -4.75 11.68
CA TYR A 18 7.51 -4.96 10.26
C TYR A 18 7.51 -3.64 9.52
N PHE A 19 8.05 -3.65 8.31
CA PHE A 19 7.81 -2.62 7.31
C PHE A 19 6.78 -3.15 6.32
N ILE A 20 5.67 -2.42 6.18
CA ILE A 20 4.76 -2.60 5.05
C ILE A 20 5.21 -1.63 3.96
N ILE A 21 5.63 -2.17 2.83
CA ILE A 21 6.16 -1.41 1.71
C ILE A 21 5.15 -1.45 0.57
N VAL A 22 4.84 -0.28 0.01
CA VAL A 22 3.96 -0.15 -1.15
C VAL A 22 4.73 0.56 -2.24
N ALA A 23 4.96 -0.15 -3.33
CA ALA A 23 5.77 0.34 -4.44
C ALA A 23 5.10 0.00 -5.78
N LYS A 24 5.66 0.52 -6.86
CA LYS A 24 5.52 -0.08 -8.17
C LYS A 24 6.80 -0.86 -8.43
N GLN A 25 6.70 -2.07 -9.01
CA GLN A 25 7.88 -2.84 -9.42
C GLN A 25 8.79 -1.99 -10.34
N ASN A 26 10.10 -2.02 -10.11
CA ASN A 26 11.11 -1.18 -10.76
C ASN A 26 10.89 0.34 -10.61
N CYS A 27 10.29 0.80 -9.51
CA CYS A 27 10.17 2.23 -9.20
C CYS A 27 11.15 2.63 -8.11
N GLU A 28 11.86 3.73 -8.34
CA GLU A 28 12.78 4.32 -7.36
C GLU A 28 12.05 4.86 -6.12
N CYS A 29 10.72 5.01 -6.16
CA CYS A 29 9.93 5.59 -5.07
C CYS A 29 8.89 4.62 -4.48
N TRP A 30 8.80 4.57 -3.15
CA TRP A 30 7.82 3.75 -2.41
C TRP A 30 7.35 4.41 -1.13
N LEU A 31 6.21 3.93 -0.64
CA LEU A 31 5.76 4.16 0.73
C LEU A 31 6.27 3.05 1.63
N GLN A 32 6.70 3.43 2.81
CA GLN A 32 6.96 2.53 3.91
C GLN A 32 6.10 2.92 5.10
N PHE A 33 5.44 1.93 5.70
CA PHE A 33 4.75 2.05 6.96
C PHE A 33 5.47 1.18 7.99
N ASP A 34 5.80 1.79 9.12
CA ASP A 34 6.45 1.11 10.22
C ASP A 34 5.39 0.56 11.17
N VAL A 35 5.43 -0.74 11.43
CA VAL A 35 4.34 -1.44 12.13
C VAL A 35 4.88 -2.33 13.24
N LYS A 36 4.36 -2.15 14.46
CA LYS A 36 4.67 -2.99 15.63
C LYS A 36 3.49 -3.91 15.96
N ILE A 37 3.74 -5.21 15.89
CA ILE A 37 2.76 -6.26 16.19
C ILE A 37 3.06 -6.87 17.56
N LYS A 38 2.10 -6.77 18.47
CA LYS A 38 2.31 -7.16 19.88
C LYS A 38 1.93 -8.61 20.14
N LYS A 39 0.99 -9.16 19.37
CA LYS A 39 0.54 -10.55 19.53
C LYS A 39 0.38 -11.26 18.19
N ALA A 40 0.47 -12.58 18.24
CA ALA A 40 0.19 -13.44 17.08
C ALA A 40 -1.24 -13.23 16.57
N ASN A 41 -1.42 -13.37 15.26
CA ASN A 41 -2.70 -13.22 14.55
C ASN A 41 -3.37 -11.85 14.68
N GLU A 42 -2.61 -10.81 14.98
CA GLU A 42 -3.10 -9.43 15.06
C GLU A 42 -3.30 -8.84 13.67
N GLU A 43 -4.46 -8.21 13.46
CA GLU A 43 -4.72 -7.40 12.28
C GLU A 43 -4.30 -5.96 12.56
N ARG A 44 -3.57 -5.35 11.63
CA ARG A 44 -3.16 -3.96 11.72
C ARG A 44 -3.47 -3.24 10.42
N CYS A 45 -4.08 -2.07 10.55
CA CYS A 45 -4.34 -1.17 9.45
C CYS A 45 -3.40 0.03 9.50
N VAL A 46 -2.86 0.39 8.35
CA VAL A 46 -2.09 1.61 8.14
C VAL A 46 -2.76 2.44 7.05
N SER A 47 -2.68 3.77 7.16
CA SER A 47 -3.29 4.64 6.17
C SER A 47 -2.49 5.92 5.93
N LYS A 48 -2.52 6.42 4.70
CA LYS A 48 -1.95 7.72 4.34
C LYS A 48 -2.97 8.52 3.54
N MET A 49 -3.21 9.75 3.98
CA MET A 49 -4.08 10.72 3.30
C MET A 49 -3.23 11.77 2.56
N PHE A 50 -3.46 11.94 1.27
CA PHE A 50 -2.66 12.83 0.41
C PHE A 50 -3.33 14.22 0.28
N LYS A 51 -3.27 15.04 1.35
CA LYS A 51 -3.93 16.37 1.41
C LYS A 51 -3.18 17.49 0.68
N LYS A 52 -1.84 17.52 0.81
CA LYS A 52 -0.93 18.48 0.16
C LYS A 52 0.25 17.70 -0.39
N MET A 53 0.17 17.33 -1.67
CA MET A 53 1.17 16.46 -2.29
C MET A 53 2.38 17.27 -2.75
N ASN A 54 3.57 16.84 -2.32
CA ASN A 54 4.81 17.24 -2.99
C ASN A 54 4.93 16.48 -4.33
N ASP A 55 5.91 16.84 -5.17
CA ASP A 55 6.03 16.24 -6.51
C ASP A 55 6.36 14.74 -6.46
N LEU A 56 7.10 14.31 -5.44
CA LEU A 56 7.46 12.92 -5.20
C LEU A 56 6.23 12.04 -4.87
N GLU A 57 5.34 12.52 -4.01
CA GLU A 57 4.06 11.85 -3.73
C GLU A 57 3.13 11.82 -4.96
N LYS A 58 3.15 12.86 -5.81
CA LYS A 58 2.37 12.85 -7.06
C LYS A 58 2.89 11.78 -8.02
N ASP A 59 4.20 11.65 -8.16
CA ASP A 59 4.81 10.68 -9.07
C ASP A 59 4.61 9.25 -8.57
N LEU A 60 4.74 9.03 -7.26
CA LEU A 60 4.37 7.77 -6.62
C LEU A 60 2.90 7.39 -6.90
N LEU A 61 1.95 8.32 -6.72
CA LEU A 61 0.54 8.05 -7.01
C LEU A 61 0.26 7.80 -8.49
N LYS A 62 0.99 8.45 -9.41
CA LYS A 62 0.90 8.13 -10.85
C LYS A 62 1.38 6.71 -11.11
N SER A 63 2.47 6.29 -10.48
CA SER A 63 3.00 4.92 -10.58
C SER A 63 1.99 3.89 -10.08
N PHE A 64 1.32 4.16 -8.95
CA PHE A 64 0.29 3.28 -8.40
C PHE A 64 -0.93 3.12 -9.30
N ARG A 65 -1.20 4.04 -10.24
CA ARG A 65 -2.27 3.85 -11.23
C ARG A 65 -1.96 2.77 -12.26
N GLN A 66 -0.69 2.40 -12.42
CA GLN A 66 -0.27 1.40 -13.39
C GLN A 66 -0.13 0.02 -12.74
N PHE A 67 0.46 -0.02 -11.55
CA PHE A 67 0.72 -1.25 -10.80
C PHE A 67 1.10 -0.90 -9.36
N ILE A 68 0.65 -1.73 -8.42
CA ILE A 68 0.96 -1.63 -6.99
C ILE A 68 1.46 -3.00 -6.53
N SER A 69 2.67 -3.07 -6.00
CA SER A 69 3.17 -4.20 -5.22
C SER A 69 3.16 -3.84 -3.73
N MET A 70 2.73 -4.79 -2.92
CA MET A 70 2.80 -4.72 -1.46
C MET A 70 3.76 -5.80 -0.97
N TRP A 71 4.76 -5.36 -0.21
CA TRP A 71 5.76 -6.21 0.40
C TRP A 71 5.76 -6.04 1.91
N ILE A 72 6.16 -7.09 2.62
CA ILE A 72 6.47 -7.03 4.05
C ILE A 72 7.92 -7.39 4.24
N LEU A 73 8.60 -6.64 5.09
CA LEU A 73 9.92 -6.97 5.62
C LEU A 73 9.83 -7.03 7.14
N LYS A 74 10.23 -8.15 7.76
CA LYS A 74 10.42 -8.21 9.20
C LYS A 74 11.74 -7.52 9.54
N THR A 75 11.78 -6.74 10.61
CA THR A 75 12.96 -5.95 10.98
C THR A 75 13.28 -6.09 12.47
N GLU A 76 14.57 -6.08 12.79
CA GLU A 76 15.10 -6.10 14.16
C GLU A 76 15.42 -4.71 14.70
N LEU A 77 15.25 -3.67 13.89
CA LEU A 77 15.42 -2.31 14.37
C LEU A 77 14.41 -2.08 15.53
N ASP A 78 14.81 -1.43 16.61
CA ASP A 78 13.93 -1.19 17.77
C ASP A 78 13.40 0.27 17.84
N ASP A 79 14.10 1.20 17.18
CA ASP A 79 13.91 2.65 17.26
C ASP A 79 13.12 3.25 16.09
N TYR A 80 11.88 2.81 15.86
CA TYR A 80 10.91 3.54 15.03
C TYR A 80 9.55 3.65 15.70
N GLU A 81 8.81 4.66 15.29
CA GLU A 81 7.50 5.00 15.80
C GLU A 81 6.43 4.17 15.07
N ASP A 82 5.60 3.44 15.83
CA ASP A 82 4.52 2.62 15.24
C ASP A 82 3.53 3.51 14.49
N GLY A 83 3.24 3.16 13.23
CA GLY A 83 2.41 3.95 12.32
C GLY A 83 3.14 5.09 11.62
N GLN A 84 4.47 5.22 11.79
CA GLN A 84 5.27 6.16 11.02
C GLN A 84 5.22 5.83 9.53
N ILE A 85 5.19 6.87 8.71
CA ILE A 85 5.07 6.76 7.26
C ILE A 85 6.18 7.55 6.61
N THR A 86 6.94 6.88 5.75
CA THR A 86 8.05 7.48 5.01
C THR A 86 7.82 7.28 3.52
N VAL A 87 8.15 8.30 2.72
CA VAL A 87 8.26 8.16 1.28
C VAL A 87 9.73 8.13 0.94
N ASN A 88 10.20 7.00 0.41
CA ASN A 88 11.60 6.77 0.11
C ASN A 88 11.85 6.93 -1.39
N ASN A 89 13.11 7.19 -1.75
CA ASN A 89 13.55 7.33 -3.14
C ASN A 89 14.95 6.72 -3.37
N ASP A 90 15.09 5.41 -3.18
CA ASP A 90 16.36 4.67 -3.30
C ASP A 90 16.19 3.53 -4.32
N GLU A 91 17.24 2.90 -4.84
CA GLU A 91 17.10 1.85 -5.87
C GLU A 91 16.93 0.44 -5.28
N SER A 92 17.11 0.27 -3.96
CA SER A 92 17.58 -1.02 -3.41
C SER A 92 16.53 -1.98 -2.83
N LEU A 93 15.22 -1.77 -3.02
CA LEU A 93 14.21 -2.62 -2.36
C LEU A 93 14.19 -4.08 -2.85
N GLU A 94 14.37 -4.28 -4.15
CA GLU A 94 14.14 -5.58 -4.80
C GLU A 94 15.23 -6.62 -4.52
N ASN A 95 16.39 -6.20 -3.99
CA ASN A 95 17.51 -7.09 -3.70
C ASN A 95 17.50 -7.67 -2.29
N ASN A 96 16.51 -7.33 -1.45
CA ASN A 96 16.44 -7.88 -0.10
C ASN A 96 15.77 -9.27 -0.12
N PRO A 97 16.49 -10.36 0.21
CA PRO A 97 15.94 -11.72 0.20
C PRO A 97 14.85 -11.95 1.26
N GLU A 98 14.73 -11.07 2.25
CA GLU A 98 13.73 -11.17 3.33
C GLU A 98 12.41 -10.46 2.99
N LEU A 99 12.34 -9.79 1.82
CA LEU A 99 11.11 -9.18 1.35
C LEU A 99 10.10 -10.26 0.92
N ALA A 100 8.96 -10.30 1.60
CA ALA A 100 7.85 -11.17 1.26
C ALA A 100 6.79 -10.43 0.44
N LEU A 101 6.46 -10.93 -0.76
CA LEU A 101 5.34 -10.42 -1.55
C LEU A 101 4.01 -10.81 -0.92
N VAL A 102 3.23 -9.79 -0.57
CA VAL A 102 1.87 -9.95 -0.04
C VAL A 102 0.86 -9.94 -1.17
N ALA A 103 0.95 -8.93 -2.04
CA ALA A 103 0.03 -8.77 -3.16
C ALA A 103 0.64 -7.94 -4.28
N SER A 104 0.18 -8.22 -5.49
CA SER A 104 0.40 -7.41 -6.68
C SER A 104 -0.96 -7.06 -7.27
N ILE A 105 -1.19 -5.77 -7.46
CA ILE A 105 -2.46 -5.22 -7.96
C ILE A 105 -2.13 -4.48 -9.24
N THR A 106 -2.70 -4.93 -10.35
CA THR A 106 -2.71 -4.19 -11.62
C THR A 106 -4.05 -3.47 -11.71
N PRO A 107 -4.12 -2.15 -11.47
CA PRO A 107 -5.37 -1.42 -11.64
C PRO A 107 -5.85 -1.55 -13.08
N LEU A 108 -7.11 -1.97 -13.25
CA LEU A 108 -7.66 -2.27 -14.57
C LEU A 108 -7.93 -1.00 -15.41
N LEU A 109 -7.95 0.21 -14.81
CA LEU A 109 -8.44 1.41 -15.49
C LEU A 109 -7.68 2.70 -15.10
N THR A 110 -7.50 3.54 -16.12
CA THR A 110 -6.74 4.80 -16.11
C THR A 110 -7.48 5.99 -15.46
N LEU A 111 -8.79 5.89 -15.17
CA LEU A 111 -9.64 6.90 -14.51
C LEU A 111 -10.88 6.24 -13.82
N GLY A 112 -11.28 6.72 -12.63
CA GLY A 112 -12.53 6.36 -11.93
C GLY A 112 -12.38 6.10 -10.41
N SER A 113 -13.49 5.90 -9.70
CA SER A 113 -13.53 5.49 -8.28
C SER A 113 -14.09 4.07 -8.18
N TYR A 114 -13.36 3.17 -7.53
CA TYR A 114 -13.67 1.73 -7.46
C TYR A 114 -13.54 1.22 -6.01
N GLU A 115 -14.38 0.26 -5.64
CA GLU A 115 -14.36 -0.40 -4.32
C GLU A 115 -14.19 -1.90 -4.53
N PHE A 116 -13.20 -2.54 -3.89
CA PHE A 116 -12.92 -3.97 -4.01
C PHE A 116 -13.21 -4.69 -2.69
N TYR A 117 -13.66 -5.94 -2.76
CA TYR A 117 -13.95 -6.78 -1.58
C TYR A 117 -13.62 -8.24 -1.85
N LEU A 118 -13.32 -9.01 -0.81
CA LEU A 118 -13.23 -10.47 -0.88
C LEU A 118 -14.61 -11.08 -0.65
N ASP A 119 -15.03 -12.00 -1.51
CA ASP A 119 -16.26 -12.76 -1.27
C ASP A 119 -16.06 -13.85 -0.21
N LYS A 120 -17.12 -14.62 0.06
CA LYS A 120 -17.11 -15.69 1.08
C LYS A 120 -16.11 -16.81 0.78
N GLU A 121 -15.62 -16.89 -0.45
CA GLU A 121 -14.67 -17.90 -0.93
C GLU A 121 -13.24 -17.32 -1.02
N GLY A 122 -13.04 -16.07 -0.59
CA GLY A 122 -11.74 -15.40 -0.64
C GLY A 122 -11.38 -14.88 -2.03
N VAL A 123 -12.34 -14.81 -2.96
CA VAL A 123 -12.10 -14.30 -4.32
C VAL A 123 -12.34 -12.80 -4.35
N THR A 124 -11.39 -12.03 -4.89
CA THR A 124 -11.53 -10.58 -5.07
C THR A 124 -12.64 -10.25 -6.08
N LYS A 125 -13.57 -9.38 -5.69
CA LYS A 125 -14.68 -8.86 -6.49
C LYS A 125 -14.68 -7.33 -6.47
N GLU A 126 -15.25 -6.73 -7.50
CA GLU A 126 -15.37 -5.28 -7.67
C GLU A 126 -16.82 -4.82 -7.44
N ARG A 127 -17.00 -3.75 -6.66
CA ARG A 127 -18.23 -2.95 -6.63
C ARG A 127 -18.12 -1.83 -7.65
N VAL A 128 -18.70 -2.06 -8.82
CA VAL A 128 -18.79 -1.03 -9.85
C VAL A 128 -19.77 0.05 -9.40
N LYS A 129 -19.28 1.22 -9.00
CA LYS A 129 -20.08 2.45 -8.99
C LYS A 129 -19.89 3.13 -10.34
N ILE A 130 -20.82 2.89 -11.26
CA ILE A 130 -20.86 3.63 -12.53
C ILE A 130 -21.14 5.09 -12.19
N VAL A 131 -20.12 5.94 -12.24
CA VAL A 131 -20.33 7.39 -12.27
C VAL A 131 -20.67 7.72 -13.71
N ASP A 132 -21.96 7.99 -13.98
CA ASP A 132 -22.41 8.49 -15.27
C ASP A 132 -21.58 9.71 -15.65
N SER A 133 -20.71 9.55 -16.65
CA SER A 133 -19.98 10.64 -17.28
C SER A 133 -20.98 11.43 -18.12
N LYS A 134 -21.76 12.30 -17.47
CA LYS A 134 -22.43 13.38 -18.18
C LYS A 134 -21.35 14.32 -18.72
N LYS A 135 -21.07 14.12 -20.01
CA LYS A 135 -20.39 15.03 -20.94
C LYS A 135 -20.52 16.50 -20.52
N LYS A 136 -19.38 17.19 -20.44
CA LYS A 136 -19.25 18.59 -20.82
C LYS A 136 -17.84 18.85 -21.32
#